data_AF-A0A959S2T5-F1
#
_entry.id   AF-A0A959S2T5-F1
#
_cell.length_a   1.000
_cell.length_b   1.000
_cell.length_c   1.000
_cell.angle_alpha   90.00
_cell.angle_beta   90.00
_cell.angle_gamma   90.00
#
_symmetry.space_group_name_H-M   'P 1'
#
loop_
_entity.id
_entity.type
_entity.pdbx_description
1 polymer ?
#
loop_
_entity_poly.entity_id
_entity_poly.type
_entity_poly.pdbx_seq_one_letter_code
_entity_poly.pdbx_strand_id
1 'polypeptide(L)'
;MKNIYLSVVVLLAALNTSTKAQCVVNETEDNIGVYPSELPTVCVGSNYSESATVVGFRDTVYAGFTVPIDSMKINSVFGLPSGLNWACGVSDCTNIPTNF
;
A
#
# COMPACT_ATOMS: atom_id res chain seq x y z
N MET A 1 23.42 -20.39 -39.18
CA MET A 1 21.97 -20.20 -38.93
C MET A 1 21.51 -20.74 -37.57
N LYS A 2 22.05 -21.86 -37.05
CA LYS A 2 21.70 -22.45 -35.74
C LYS A 2 21.88 -21.50 -34.53
N ASN A 3 22.87 -20.61 -34.59
CA ASN A 3 23.22 -19.73 -33.47
C ASN A 3 22.23 -18.55 -33.32
N ILE A 4 21.56 -18.15 -34.41
CA ILE A 4 20.53 -17.10 -34.40
C ILE A 4 19.27 -17.56 -33.67
N TYR A 5 18.86 -18.82 -33.87
CA TYR A 5 17.72 -19.39 -33.14
C TYR A 5 17.99 -19.45 -31.63
N LEU A 6 19.22 -19.77 -31.22
CA LEU A 6 19.59 -19.78 -29.80
C LEU A 6 19.48 -18.38 -29.18
N SER A 7 19.93 -17.34 -29.89
CA SER A 7 19.84 -15.96 -29.41
C SER A 7 18.41 -15.45 -29.29
N VAL A 8 17.53 -15.84 -30.22
CA VAL A 8 16.10 -15.46 -30.18
C VAL A 8 15.37 -16.15 -29.03
N VAL A 9 15.66 -17.42 -28.75
CA VAL A 9 15.06 -18.16 -27.63
C VAL A 9 15.46 -17.58 -26.27
N VAL A 10 16.71 -17.14 -26.12
CA VAL A 10 17.19 -16.48 -24.88
C VAL A 10 16.51 -15.12 -24.67
N LEU A 11 16.25 -14.37 -25.74
CA LEU A 11 15.58 -13.07 -25.66
C LEU A 11 14.10 -13.19 -25.25
N LEU A 12 13.39 -14.21 -25.75
CA LEU A 12 11.99 -14.46 -25.38
C LEU A 12 11.82 -14.98 -23.94
N ALA A 13 12.82 -15.70 -23.41
CA ALA A 13 12.79 -16.21 -22.03
C ALA A 13 12.92 -15.08 -20.98
N ALA A 14 13.60 -13.98 -21.31
CA ALA A 14 13.84 -12.86 -20.41
C ALA A 14 12.61 -11.94 -20.19
N LEU A 15 11.55 -12.08 -20.99
CA LEU A 15 10.35 -11.22 -20.92
C LEU A 15 9.34 -11.65 -19.85
N ASN A 16 9.56 -12.78 -19.16
CA ASN A 16 8.59 -13.37 -18.23
C ASN A 16 8.88 -13.12 -16.74
N THR A 17 9.79 -12.21 -16.39
CA THR A 17 10.02 -11.89 -14.97
C THR A 17 8.90 -11.02 -14.43
N SER A 18 7.81 -11.67 -14.00
CA SER A 18 6.79 -11.06 -13.15
C SER A 18 7.37 -10.90 -11.75
N THR A 19 7.94 -9.73 -11.46
CA THR A 19 8.35 -9.37 -10.09
C THR A 19 7.11 -9.15 -9.25
N LYS A 20 6.68 -10.19 -8.52
CA LYS A 20 5.70 -10.09 -7.43
C LYS A 20 6.46 -9.71 -6.14
N ALA A 21 6.92 -8.47 -6.04
CA ALA A 21 7.19 -7.88 -4.74
C ALA A 21 5.90 -7.18 -4.32
N GLN A 22 5.02 -7.91 -3.65
CA GLN A 22 3.81 -7.34 -3.07
C GLN A 22 3.66 -7.91 -1.67
N CYS A 23 3.82 -7.01 -0.70
CA CYS A 23 3.74 -7.28 0.72
C CYS A 23 2.41 -7.95 1.07
N VAL A 24 2.48 -8.94 1.96
CA VAL A 24 1.29 -9.41 2.68
C VAL A 24 1.03 -8.38 3.77
N VAL A 25 -0.16 -7.77 3.77
CA VAL A 25 -0.62 -6.95 4.89
C VAL A 25 -0.62 -7.84 6.12
N ASN A 26 0.29 -7.58 7.05
CA ASN A 26 0.34 -8.34 8.29
C ASN A 26 -0.69 -7.72 9.24
N GLU A 27 -1.75 -8.46 9.56
CA GLU A 27 -2.87 -7.99 10.40
C GLU A 27 -2.55 -8.03 11.90
N THR A 28 -1.29 -8.23 12.29
CA THR A 28 -0.88 -8.48 13.69
C THR A 28 -0.39 -7.25 14.46
N GLU A 29 -0.65 -6.04 13.95
CA GLU A 29 -0.29 -4.81 14.65
C GLU A 29 -1.33 -4.49 15.73
N ASP A 30 -1.00 -4.81 16.99
CA ASP A 30 -1.90 -4.61 18.13
C ASP A 30 -1.83 -3.20 18.72
N ASN A 31 -0.80 -2.43 18.36
CA ASN A 31 -0.59 -1.08 18.88
C ASN A 31 -1.17 -0.05 17.92
N ILE A 32 -1.77 1.01 18.48
CA ILE A 32 -2.28 2.12 17.70
C ILE A 32 -1.16 2.79 16.91
N GLY A 33 -1.35 2.97 15.62
CA GLY A 33 -0.34 3.56 14.74
C GLY A 33 -0.56 3.30 13.26
N VAL A 34 0.44 3.69 12.47
CA VAL A 34 0.52 3.42 11.03
C VAL A 34 1.73 2.53 10.78
N TYR A 35 1.53 1.44 10.05
CA TYR A 35 2.53 0.38 9.85
C TYR A 35 2.69 0.04 8.37
N PRO A 36 3.93 -0.08 7.85
CA PRO A 36 5.15 0.37 8.52
C PRO A 36 5.14 1.89 8.72
N SER A 37 5.86 2.38 9.74
CA SER A 37 5.96 3.83 10.01
C SER A 37 6.66 4.59 8.89
N GLU A 38 7.49 3.90 8.12
CA GLU A 38 8.16 4.41 6.93
C GLU A 38 7.94 3.43 5.78
N LEU A 39 7.57 3.98 4.63
CA LEU A 39 7.41 3.17 3.42
C LEU A 39 8.78 2.84 2.81
N PRO A 40 8.96 1.65 2.22
CA PRO A 40 10.22 1.27 1.58
C PRO A 40 10.62 2.23 0.46
N THR A 41 11.90 2.59 0.41
CA THR A 41 12.49 3.35 -0.69
C THR A 41 12.56 2.51 -1.95
N VAL A 42 12.29 3.12 -3.11
CA VAL A 42 12.39 2.48 -4.42
C VAL A 42 13.19 3.34 -5.41
N CYS A 43 13.80 2.72 -6.42
CA CYS A 43 14.46 3.43 -7.51
C CYS A 43 13.47 4.12 -8.45
N VAL A 44 13.85 5.29 -8.96
CA VAL A 44 13.08 6.01 -9.98
C VAL A 44 12.92 5.14 -11.23
N GLY A 45 11.70 5.06 -11.76
CA GLY A 45 11.36 4.29 -12.96
C GLY A 45 10.95 2.84 -12.69
N SER A 46 11.02 2.37 -11.44
CA SER A 46 10.50 1.06 -11.04
C SER A 46 9.02 1.14 -10.66
N ASN A 47 8.27 0.08 -10.96
CA ASN A 47 6.90 -0.07 -10.45
C ASN A 47 6.91 -0.12 -8.92
N TYR A 48 5.97 0.59 -8.29
CA TYR A 48 5.84 0.66 -6.84
C TYR A 48 4.42 0.35 -6.41
N SER A 49 4.27 -0.56 -5.44
CA SER A 49 2.99 -0.99 -4.89
C SER A 49 3.22 -1.48 -3.47
N GLU A 50 2.77 -0.69 -2.50
CA GLU A 50 2.92 -1.00 -1.09
C GLU A 50 1.59 -0.85 -0.36
N SER A 51 1.44 -1.55 0.76
CA SER A 51 0.28 -1.45 1.64
C SER A 51 0.71 -0.95 3.01
N ALA A 52 -0.10 -0.07 3.59
CA ALA A 52 0.06 0.40 4.96
C ALA A 52 -1.18 0.05 5.78
N THR A 53 -0.98 -0.37 7.02
CA THR A 53 -2.01 -0.68 7.99
C THR A 53 -2.17 0.49 8.93
N VAL A 54 -3.42 0.94 9.16
CA VAL A 54 -3.75 1.92 10.18
C VAL A 54 -4.49 1.22 11.29
N VAL A 55 -3.89 1.16 12.48
CA VAL A 55 -4.48 0.62 13.70
C VAL A 55 -5.02 1.79 14.50
N GLY A 56 -6.34 1.89 14.61
CA GLY A 56 -7.00 2.96 15.35
C GLY A 56 -7.52 2.53 16.71
N PHE A 57 -8.08 3.50 17.44
CA PHE A 57 -8.64 3.29 18.76
C PHE A 57 -10.01 2.59 18.68
N ARG A 58 -10.32 1.73 19.65
CA ARG A 58 -11.67 1.14 19.79
C ARG A 58 -12.65 2.05 20.54
N ASP A 59 -12.13 2.91 21.41
CA ASP A 59 -12.91 3.83 22.22
C ASP A 59 -12.13 5.12 22.50
N THR A 60 -12.82 6.11 23.04
CA THR A 60 -12.24 7.38 23.49
C THR A 60 -12.98 7.90 24.71
N VAL A 61 -12.45 8.92 25.39
CA VAL A 61 -13.11 9.58 26.52
C VAL A 61 -13.77 10.87 26.04
N TYR A 62 -15.10 10.92 26.14
CA TYR A 62 -15.89 12.12 25.84
C TYR A 62 -16.72 12.49 27.07
N ALA A 63 -16.57 13.74 27.53
CA ALA A 63 -17.25 14.26 28.72
C ALA A 63 -17.08 13.38 29.98
N GLY A 64 -15.94 12.70 30.14
CA GLY A 64 -15.65 11.84 31.29
C GLY A 64 -16.18 10.40 31.17
N PHE A 65 -16.84 10.05 30.07
CA PHE A 65 -17.32 8.70 29.80
C PHE A 65 -16.50 8.05 28.67
N THR A 66 -16.22 6.75 28.81
CA THR A 66 -15.68 5.95 27.71
C THR A 66 -16.78 5.70 26.69
N VAL A 67 -16.58 6.18 25.46
CA VAL A 67 -17.50 6.01 24.34
C VAL A 67 -16.83 5.19 23.24
N PRO A 68 -17.53 4.18 22.68
CA PRO A 68 -16.99 3.39 21.59
C PRO A 68 -16.89 4.23 20.31
N ILE A 69 -15.86 3.96 19.50
CA ILE A 69 -15.74 4.54 18.17
C ILE A 69 -16.51 3.64 17.19
N ASP A 70 -17.44 4.24 16.46
CA ASP A 70 -18.26 3.54 15.46
C ASP A 70 -17.49 3.31 14.16
N SER A 71 -16.85 4.37 13.64
CA SER A 71 -16.08 4.31 12.39
C SER A 71 -14.94 5.32 12.35
N MET A 72 -13.93 4.99 11.55
CA MET A 72 -12.80 5.87 11.24
C MET A 72 -12.69 6.04 9.74
N LYS A 73 -12.28 7.23 9.31
CA LYS A 73 -12.21 7.59 7.90
C LYS A 73 -10.91 8.29 7.57
N ILE A 74 -10.29 7.87 6.47
CA ILE A 74 -9.13 8.55 5.92
C ILE A 74 -9.63 9.62 4.95
N ASN A 75 -9.45 10.89 5.33
CA ASN A 75 -9.89 12.00 4.49
C ASN A 75 -8.91 12.25 3.34
N SER A 76 -7.61 12.14 3.57
CA SER A 76 -6.57 12.49 2.60
C SER A 76 -5.22 11.90 2.97
N VAL A 77 -4.43 11.52 1.96
CA VAL A 77 -3.02 11.17 2.09
C VAL A 77 -2.20 12.26 1.40
N PHE A 78 -1.26 12.86 2.14
CA PHE A 78 -0.42 13.95 1.67
C PHE A 78 1.02 13.50 1.44
N GLY A 79 1.77 14.25 0.62
CA GLY A 79 3.20 14.01 0.42
C GLY A 79 3.53 12.79 -0.45
N LEU A 80 2.56 12.23 -1.18
CA LEU A 80 2.83 11.17 -2.14
C LEU A 80 3.67 11.72 -3.31
N PRO A 81 4.75 11.02 -3.70
CA PRO A 81 5.51 11.33 -4.90
C PRO A 81 4.61 11.41 -6.15
N SER A 82 4.95 12.31 -7.07
CA SER A 82 4.22 12.46 -8.33
C SER A 82 4.16 11.13 -9.09
N GLY A 83 2.96 10.75 -9.54
CA GLY A 83 2.72 9.50 -10.26
C GLY A 83 2.31 8.33 -9.37
N LEU A 84 2.37 8.47 -8.04
CA LEU A 84 1.78 7.51 -7.11
C LEU A 84 0.36 7.92 -6.74
N ASN A 85 -0.49 6.93 -6.56
CA ASN A 85 -1.84 7.07 -6.06
C ASN A 85 -2.01 6.16 -4.84
N TRP A 86 -3.03 6.42 -4.04
CA TRP A 86 -3.39 5.59 -2.91
C TRP A 86 -4.84 5.11 -3.07
N ALA A 87 -5.12 3.95 -2.48
CA ALA A 87 -6.46 3.38 -2.42
C ALA A 87 -6.65 2.67 -1.08
N CYS A 88 -7.90 2.57 -0.66
CA CYS A 88 -8.28 1.76 0.50
C CYS A 88 -8.31 0.30 0.07
N GLY A 89 -7.49 -0.54 0.72
CA GLY A 89 -7.38 -1.97 0.39
C GLY A 89 -8.46 -2.87 1.01
N VAL A 90 -9.23 -2.36 1.98
CA VAL A 90 -10.28 -3.11 2.70
C VAL A 90 -11.66 -2.51 2.45
N SER A 91 -12.70 -3.34 2.47
CA SER A 91 -14.10 -2.94 2.21
C SER A 91 -14.60 -1.85 3.16
N ASP A 92 -14.05 -1.80 4.37
CA ASP A 92 -14.53 -0.94 5.45
C ASP A 92 -13.77 0.40 5.49
N CYS A 93 -12.81 0.60 4.59
CA CYS A 93 -12.06 1.84 4.45
C CYS A 93 -12.76 2.74 3.41
N THR A 94 -13.32 3.85 3.89
CA THR A 94 -14.05 4.80 3.03
C THR A 94 -13.15 5.96 2.62
N ASN A 95 -12.84 6.06 1.32
CA ASN A 95 -12.16 7.22 0.73
C ASN A 95 -13.12 8.41 0.56
N ILE A 96 -12.71 9.61 0.99
CA ILE A 96 -13.29 10.85 0.47
C ILE A 96 -12.36 11.36 -0.63
N PRO A 97 -12.81 11.49 -1.88
CA PRO A 97 -12.06 12.25 -2.85
C PRO A 97 -12.01 13.71 -2.39
N THR A 98 -10.83 14.17 -1.95
CA THR A 98 -10.60 15.60 -1.76
C THR A 98 -10.57 16.26 -3.13
N ASN A 99 -11.65 16.95 -3.49
CA ASN A 99 -11.63 17.86 -4.63
C ASN A 99 -10.60 18.97 -4.35
N PHE A 100 -9.75 19.20 -5.35
CA PHE A 100 -8.70 20.22 -5.38
C PHE A 100 -9.23 21.64 -5.17
#